data_AF-A0A246FJ48-F1
#
_entry.id   AF-A0A246FJ48-F1
#
_cell.length_a   1.000
_cell.length_b   1.000
_cell.length_c   1.000
_cell.angle_alpha   90.00
_cell.angle_beta   90.00
_cell.angle_gamma   90.00
#
_symmetry.space_group_name_H-M   'P 1'
#
loop_
_entity.id
_entity.type
_entity.pdbx_description
1 polymer ?
#
loop_
_entity_poly.entity_id
_entity_poly.type
_entity_poly.pdbx_seq_one_letter_code
_entity_poly.pdbx_strand_id
1 'polypeptide(L)'
;MHLLNRLLPVTLLLLTGCFGLFDSSTDTITGEYATSWIDARRSRAVYRDIAEQIPAYVFAIGHNERYIIAKQHPLALTGELVEVVDCTRTAYYILDIVRNRQPTGQGVSGPLTAEQFRQQAQRLGLAEVNFSMNYPNCP
;
A
#
# COMPACT_ATOMS: atom_id res chain seq x y z
N MET A 1 -17.85 36.52 51.38
CA MET A 1 -18.32 35.13 51.29
C MET A 1 -18.15 34.63 49.87
N HIS A 2 -17.33 33.59 49.75
CA HIS A 2 -17.11 32.64 48.66
C HIS A 2 -18.03 32.67 47.43
N LEU A 3 -17.69 33.42 46.38
CA LEU A 3 -18.09 33.08 45.02
C LEU A 3 -16.95 33.52 44.09
N LEU A 4 -16.67 32.74 43.04
CA LEU A 4 -15.53 32.88 42.11
C LEU A 4 -14.16 32.45 42.64
N ASN A 5 -13.94 31.13 42.84
CA ASN A 5 -12.63 30.58 42.43
C ASN A 5 -12.54 29.04 42.30
N ARG A 6 -13.67 28.33 42.17
CA ARG A 6 -13.68 26.85 42.18
C ARG A 6 -14.11 26.21 40.86
N LEU A 7 -13.78 26.82 39.74
CA LEU A 7 -14.04 26.23 38.41
C LEU A 7 -12.80 26.22 37.50
N LEU A 8 -11.59 26.33 38.07
CA LEU A 8 -10.37 26.46 37.25
C LEU A 8 -9.49 25.21 37.02
N PRO A 9 -9.60 24.07 37.73
CA PRO A 9 -8.73 22.92 37.42
C PRO A 9 -9.40 21.80 36.62
N VAL A 10 -10.63 21.99 36.08
CA VAL A 10 -11.33 20.95 35.29
C VAL A 10 -11.27 21.22 33.79
N THR A 11 -11.06 22.48 33.38
CA THR A 11 -11.10 22.89 31.97
C THR A 11 -9.81 22.61 31.20
N LEU A 12 -8.68 22.33 31.88
CA LEU A 12 -7.37 22.13 31.23
C LEU A 12 -7.09 20.67 30.82
N LEU A 13 -7.93 19.72 31.22
CA LEU A 13 -7.77 18.28 30.93
C LEU A 13 -8.51 17.81 29.67
N LEU A 14 -9.27 18.69 29.00
CA LEU A 14 -10.05 18.34 27.81
C LEU A 14 -9.38 18.71 26.48
N LEU A 15 -8.23 19.39 26.50
CA LEU A 15 -7.50 19.77 25.28
C LEU A 15 -6.42 18.76 24.85
N THR A 16 -6.23 17.67 25.58
CA THR A 16 -5.39 16.54 25.13
C THR A 16 -6.19 15.45 24.41
N GLY A 17 -7.46 15.74 24.08
CA GLY A 17 -8.36 14.81 23.40
C GLY A 17 -8.01 14.63 21.92
N CYS A 18 -7.60 13.39 21.59
CA CYS A 18 -7.71 12.72 20.28
C CYS A 18 -6.88 13.27 19.10
N PHE A 19 -5.57 13.01 19.09
CA PHE A 19 -4.75 13.03 17.85
C PHE A 19 -3.84 11.79 17.70
N GLY A 20 -4.21 10.63 18.25
CA GLY A 20 -3.23 9.58 18.54
C GLY A 20 -3.54 8.13 18.13
N LEU A 21 -4.39 7.85 17.13
CA LEU A 21 -4.71 6.45 16.78
C LEU A 21 -4.76 6.12 15.28
N PHE A 22 -4.26 7.00 14.40
CA PHE A 22 -4.02 6.61 13.01
C PHE A 22 -2.55 6.23 12.86
N ASP A 23 -2.27 4.93 12.83
CA ASP A 23 -0.95 4.44 12.43
C ASP A 23 -0.92 4.37 10.89
N SER A 24 0.10 4.94 10.28
CA SER A 24 0.26 4.96 8.84
C SER A 24 1.73 5.09 8.48
N SER A 25 2.10 4.60 7.31
CA SER A 25 3.42 4.86 6.75
C SER A 25 3.34 4.92 5.24
N THR A 26 4.19 5.75 4.67
CA THR A 26 4.34 5.91 3.23
C THR A 26 5.81 5.77 2.86
N ASP A 27 6.12 4.94 1.87
CA ASP A 27 7.47 4.74 1.35
C ASP A 27 7.47 5.06 -0.15
N THR A 28 8.26 6.04 -0.58
CA THR A 28 8.38 6.41 -2.00
C THR A 28 9.06 5.29 -2.78
N ILE A 29 8.46 4.90 -3.92
CA ILE A 29 9.03 3.94 -4.86
C ILE A 29 9.86 4.71 -5.91
N THR A 30 9.19 5.59 -6.66
CA THR A 30 9.81 6.47 -7.67
C THR A 30 8.81 7.52 -8.15
N GLY A 31 9.26 8.76 -8.36
CA GLY A 31 8.40 9.86 -8.80
C GLY A 31 7.15 10.02 -7.91
N GLU A 32 5.97 9.96 -8.52
CA GLU A 32 4.65 10.08 -7.87
C GLU A 32 4.15 8.77 -7.25
N TYR A 33 4.92 7.68 -7.37
CA TYR A 33 4.52 6.36 -6.89
C TYR A 33 5.08 6.08 -5.50
N ALA A 34 4.22 5.64 -4.61
CA ALA A 34 4.58 5.26 -3.25
C ALA A 34 3.75 4.05 -2.79
N THR A 35 4.28 3.31 -1.81
CA THR A 35 3.41 2.45 -1.00
C THR A 35 2.85 3.24 0.16
N SER A 36 1.59 3.00 0.51
CA SER A 36 0.98 3.56 1.70
C SER A 36 0.05 2.55 2.35
N TRP A 37 -0.08 2.62 3.67
CA TRP A 37 -1.12 1.93 4.44
C TRP A 37 -1.63 2.86 5.54
N ILE A 38 -2.89 2.67 5.89
CA ILE A 38 -3.58 3.40 6.96
C ILE A 38 -4.24 2.35 7.86
N ASP A 39 -4.15 2.58 9.17
CA ASP A 39 -4.69 1.80 10.29
C ASP A 39 -4.11 0.38 10.45
N ALA A 40 -3.87 -0.34 9.35
CA ALA A 40 -3.39 -1.70 9.38
C ALA A 40 -2.35 -1.94 8.28
N ARG A 41 -1.21 -2.54 8.63
CA ARG A 41 -0.16 -2.88 7.66
C ARG A 41 -0.65 -3.73 6.49
N ARG A 42 -1.68 -4.56 6.72
CA ARG A 42 -2.34 -5.36 5.67
C ARG A 42 -2.99 -4.53 4.56
N SER A 43 -3.26 -3.23 4.77
CA SER A 43 -3.78 -2.32 3.75
C SER A 43 -2.70 -1.71 2.86
N ARG A 44 -1.42 -2.15 2.98
CA ARG A 44 -0.33 -1.62 2.15
C ARG A 44 -0.56 -1.90 0.67
N ALA A 45 -0.81 -0.85 -0.09
CA ALA A 45 -1.02 -0.84 -1.54
C ALA A 45 -0.01 0.09 -2.23
N VAL A 46 0.05 0.06 -3.56
CA VAL A 46 0.80 1.04 -4.36
C VAL A 46 -0.16 2.11 -4.87
N TYR A 47 0.19 3.37 -4.64
CA TYR A 47 -0.55 4.54 -5.07
C TYR A 47 0.27 5.37 -6.04
N ARG A 48 -0.45 6.12 -6.88
CA ARG A 48 0.05 7.33 -7.54
C ARG A 48 -0.76 8.50 -7.01
N ASP A 49 -0.10 9.42 -6.32
CA ASP A 49 -0.77 10.43 -5.49
C ASP A 49 -1.78 9.78 -4.53
N ILE A 50 -3.08 9.98 -4.76
CA ILE A 50 -4.19 9.42 -3.96
C ILE A 50 -4.86 8.22 -4.64
N ALA A 51 -4.51 7.90 -5.89
CA ALA A 51 -5.17 6.87 -6.68
C ALA A 51 -4.44 5.53 -6.51
N GLU A 52 -5.15 4.52 -5.99
CA GLU A 52 -4.63 3.15 -5.91
C GLU A 52 -4.32 2.61 -7.30
N GLN A 53 -3.13 2.04 -7.47
CA GLN A 53 -2.67 1.43 -8.71
C GLN A 53 -2.52 -0.09 -8.59
N ILE A 54 -2.03 -0.57 -7.45
CA ILE A 54 -1.91 -2.00 -7.15
C ILE A 54 -2.50 -2.24 -5.76
N PRO A 55 -3.51 -3.12 -5.63
CA PRO A 55 -4.23 -3.31 -4.38
C PRO A 55 -3.37 -3.97 -3.30
N ALA A 56 -3.79 -3.83 -2.05
CA ALA A 56 -3.16 -4.47 -0.91
C ALA A 56 -3.34 -6.01 -0.93
N TYR A 57 -2.50 -6.81 -0.28
CA TYR A 57 -1.32 -6.46 0.50
C TYR A 57 -0.02 -6.62 -0.33
N VAL A 58 0.66 -5.52 -0.61
CA VAL A 58 1.94 -5.52 -1.33
C VAL A 58 3.11 -5.72 -0.35
N PHE A 59 3.88 -6.78 -0.58
CA PHE A 59 4.97 -7.17 0.34
C PHE A 59 6.37 -7.08 -0.27
N ALA A 60 6.49 -6.96 -1.59
CA ALA A 60 7.77 -6.76 -2.24
C ALA A 60 7.61 -5.92 -3.51
N ILE A 61 8.52 -4.96 -3.72
CA ILE A 61 8.52 -4.06 -4.87
C ILE A 61 9.93 -3.94 -5.44
N GLY A 62 10.02 -4.02 -6.76
CA GLY A 62 11.17 -3.63 -7.55
C GLY A 62 10.75 -2.60 -8.60
N HIS A 63 11.68 -1.79 -9.07
CA HIS A 63 11.39 -0.84 -10.14
C HIS A 63 12.62 -0.56 -11.01
N ASN A 64 12.38 -0.06 -12.21
CA ASN A 64 13.38 0.60 -13.04
C ASN A 64 12.78 1.92 -13.59
N GLU A 65 13.41 2.51 -14.60
CA GLU A 65 12.95 3.79 -15.17
C GLU A 65 11.57 3.70 -15.86
N ARG A 66 11.15 2.50 -16.28
CA ARG A 66 9.92 2.29 -17.06
C ARG A 66 8.83 1.53 -16.32
N TYR A 67 9.21 0.63 -15.43
CA TYR A 67 8.28 -0.30 -14.80
C TYR A 67 8.43 -0.32 -13.27
N ILE A 68 7.29 -0.45 -12.60
CA ILE A 68 7.21 -0.89 -11.20
C ILE A 68 6.67 -2.33 -11.22
N ILE A 69 7.34 -3.23 -10.51
CA ILE A 69 6.93 -4.62 -10.33
C ILE A 69 6.62 -4.85 -8.86
N ALA A 70 5.44 -5.40 -8.58
CA ALA A 70 5.01 -5.69 -7.21
C ALA A 70 4.60 -7.15 -7.05
N LYS A 71 4.90 -7.70 -5.87
CA LYS A 71 4.30 -8.95 -5.37
C LYS A 71 3.25 -8.62 -4.32
N GLN A 72 2.12 -9.31 -4.43
CA GLN A 72 0.95 -9.07 -3.59
C GLN A 72 0.40 -10.39 -3.07
N HIS A 73 -0.09 -10.38 -1.83
CA HIS A 73 -0.94 -11.42 -1.29
C HIS A 73 -2.40 -10.93 -1.33
N PRO A 74 -3.33 -11.68 -1.96
CA PRO A 74 -4.73 -11.30 -2.04
C PRO A 74 -5.37 -11.24 -0.66
N LEU A 75 -6.28 -10.29 -0.49
CA LEU A 75 -7.15 -10.27 0.67
C LEU A 75 -8.29 -11.28 0.45
N ALA A 76 -8.58 -12.06 1.49
CA ALA A 76 -9.69 -12.98 1.52
C ALA A 76 -10.66 -12.55 2.62
N LEU A 77 -11.96 -12.62 2.31
CA LEU A 77 -13.00 -12.41 3.32
C LEU A 77 -13.13 -13.67 4.17
N THR A 78 -13.14 -13.47 5.48
CA THR A 78 -13.60 -14.47 6.44
C THR A 78 -15.06 -14.23 6.79
N GLY A 79 -15.70 -15.20 7.46
CA GLY A 79 -17.13 -15.18 7.78
C GLY A 79 -17.62 -13.97 8.60
N GLU A 80 -16.73 -13.10 9.07
CA GLU A 80 -17.03 -11.91 9.88
C GLU A 80 -16.80 -10.57 9.16
N LEU A 81 -16.76 -10.55 7.81
CA LEU A 81 -16.43 -9.36 6.99
C LEU A 81 -15.02 -8.79 7.29
N VAL A 82 -14.16 -9.59 7.92
CA VAL A 82 -12.76 -9.24 8.17
C VAL A 82 -11.92 -9.73 7.00
N GLU A 83 -11.22 -8.79 6.36
CA GLU A 83 -10.21 -9.09 5.36
C GLU A 83 -8.93 -9.59 6.04
N VAL A 84 -8.51 -10.79 5.67
CA VAL A 84 -7.22 -11.38 6.05
C VAL A 84 -6.36 -11.58 4.82
N VAL A 85 -5.06 -11.42 5.00
CA VAL A 85 -4.08 -11.64 3.94
C VAL A 85 -3.96 -13.14 3.68
N ASP A 86 -4.25 -13.57 2.46
CA ASP A 86 -4.04 -14.94 2.02
C ASP A 86 -2.58 -15.13 1.57
N CYS A 87 -1.75 -15.47 2.55
CA CYS A 87 -0.31 -15.69 2.35
C CYS A 87 0.02 -16.96 1.55
N THR A 88 -0.99 -17.76 1.17
CA THR A 88 -0.78 -18.98 0.36
C THR A 88 -0.68 -18.70 -1.14
N ARG A 89 -1.15 -17.52 -1.58
CA ARG A 89 -1.15 -17.12 -2.98
C ARG A 89 -0.34 -15.85 -3.17
N THR A 90 0.58 -15.86 -4.13
CA THR A 90 1.28 -14.64 -4.56
C THR A 90 0.82 -14.25 -5.96
N ALA A 91 0.27 -13.05 -6.08
CA ALA A 91 0.03 -12.39 -7.35
C ALA A 91 1.18 -11.42 -7.68
N TYR A 92 1.39 -11.22 -8.97
CA TYR A 92 2.40 -10.31 -9.51
C TYR A 92 1.71 -9.22 -10.31
N TYR A 93 2.25 -8.01 -10.23
CA TYR A 93 1.78 -6.88 -11.00
C TYR A 93 2.96 -6.21 -11.71
N ILE A 94 2.73 -5.76 -12.94
CA ILE A 94 3.66 -4.92 -13.71
C ILE A 94 2.95 -3.63 -14.07
N LEU A 95 3.46 -2.51 -13.59
CA LEU A 95 2.96 -1.17 -13.88
C LEU A 95 3.94 -0.45 -14.81
N ASP A 96 3.49 -0.12 -16.03
CA ASP A 96 4.21 0.73 -16.99
C ASP A 96 3.99 2.20 -16.60
N ILE A 97 5.05 2.86 -16.10
CA ILE A 97 5.01 4.23 -15.55
C ILE A 97 4.52 5.23 -16.61
N VAL A 98 5.00 5.09 -17.84
CA VAL A 98 4.70 6.03 -18.93
C VAL A 98 3.25 5.89 -19.36
N ARG A 99 2.77 4.66 -19.56
CA ARG A 99 1.37 4.42 -19.93
C ARG A 99 0.43 4.80 -18.80
N ASN A 100 0.77 4.46 -17.56
CA ASN A 100 -0.09 4.67 -16.41
C ASN A 100 -0.40 6.15 -16.18
N ARG A 101 0.54 7.07 -16.45
CA ARG A 101 0.33 8.52 -16.40
C ARG A 101 -0.75 9.05 -17.34
N GLN A 102 -1.19 8.26 -18.32
CA GLN A 102 -2.26 8.68 -19.23
C GLN A 102 -3.61 8.69 -18.50
N PRO A 103 -4.52 9.62 -18.84
CA PRO A 103 -5.83 9.76 -18.19
C PRO A 103 -6.71 8.50 -18.26
N THR A 104 -6.43 7.60 -19.21
CA THR A 104 -7.14 6.34 -19.40
C THR A 104 -6.87 5.31 -18.30
N GLY A 105 -5.90 5.55 -17.41
CA GLY A 105 -5.55 4.64 -16.31
C GLY A 105 -4.97 3.31 -16.77
N GLN A 106 -4.61 3.18 -18.06
CA GLN A 106 -4.03 1.98 -18.62
C GLN A 106 -2.54 1.90 -18.27
N GLY A 107 -2.05 0.74 -17.84
CA GLY A 107 -0.61 0.57 -17.59
C GLY A 107 -0.29 -0.46 -16.54
N VAL A 108 -1.27 -0.86 -15.73
CA VAL A 108 -1.14 -1.96 -14.77
C VAL A 108 -1.56 -3.27 -15.45
N SER A 109 -0.69 -4.28 -15.36
CA SER A 109 -0.96 -5.67 -15.75
C SER A 109 -0.94 -6.54 -14.50
N GLY A 110 -2.09 -7.08 -14.12
CA GLY A 110 -2.23 -8.01 -13.00
C GLY A 110 -3.68 -8.11 -12.50
N PRO A 111 -3.96 -9.00 -11.54
CA PRO A 111 -3.02 -9.93 -10.92
C PRO A 111 -2.54 -11.03 -11.89
N LEU A 112 -1.24 -11.28 -11.91
CA LEU A 112 -0.60 -12.35 -12.69
C LEU A 112 -0.18 -13.50 -11.77
N THR A 113 -0.29 -14.73 -12.26
CA THR A 113 0.44 -15.87 -11.68
C THR A 113 1.94 -15.73 -11.91
N ALA A 114 2.76 -16.50 -11.17
CA ALA A 114 4.21 -16.52 -11.36
C ALA A 114 4.61 -16.86 -12.82
N GLU A 115 3.87 -17.77 -13.47
CA GLU A 115 4.15 -18.15 -14.86
C GLU A 115 3.81 -17.03 -15.85
N GLN A 116 2.62 -16.45 -15.72
CA GLN A 116 2.22 -15.31 -16.56
C GLN A 116 3.16 -14.13 -16.37
N PHE A 117 3.58 -13.86 -15.14
CA PHE A 117 4.57 -12.84 -14.84
C PHE A 117 5.90 -13.12 -15.53
N ARG A 118 6.47 -14.33 -15.43
CA ARG A 118 7.71 -14.68 -16.12
C ARG A 118 7.60 -14.47 -17.62
N GLN A 119 6.53 -14.95 -18.25
CA GLN A 119 6.31 -14.79 -19.68
C GLN A 119 6.20 -13.31 -20.07
N GLN A 120 5.47 -12.51 -19.29
CA GLN A 120 5.32 -11.09 -19.57
C GLN A 120 6.61 -10.31 -19.32
N ALA A 121 7.32 -10.59 -18.22
CA ALA A 121 8.61 -10.00 -17.91
C ALA A 121 9.63 -10.27 -19.03
N GLN A 122 9.70 -11.51 -19.50
CA GLN A 122 10.55 -11.88 -20.64
C GLN A 122 10.17 -11.10 -21.91
N ARG A 123 8.88 -11.01 -22.25
CA ARG A 123 8.42 -10.22 -23.42
C ARG A 123 8.75 -8.74 -23.32
N LEU A 124 8.74 -8.19 -22.11
CA LEU A 124 9.04 -6.79 -21.84
C LEU A 124 10.55 -6.51 -21.70
N GLY A 125 11.41 -7.54 -21.79
CA GLY A 125 12.85 -7.40 -21.58
C GLY A 125 13.22 -7.03 -20.14
N LEU A 126 12.34 -7.33 -19.18
CA LEU A 126 12.64 -7.22 -17.76
C LEU A 126 13.56 -8.39 -17.40
N ALA A 127 14.86 -8.11 -17.28
CA ALA A 127 15.83 -9.04 -16.67
C ALA A 127 15.43 -9.36 -15.21
N GLU A 128 16.25 -10.14 -14.49
CA GLU A 128 16.02 -10.46 -13.07
C GLU A 128 15.58 -9.20 -12.29
N VAL A 129 14.32 -9.19 -11.85
CA VAL A 129 13.74 -8.06 -11.15
C VAL A 129 14.34 -8.00 -9.75
N ASN A 130 15.08 -6.93 -9.47
CA ASN A 130 15.57 -6.67 -8.12
C ASN A 130 14.44 -6.05 -7.27
N PHE A 131 13.94 -6.82 -6.29
CA PHE A 131 12.97 -6.34 -5.32
C PHE A 131 13.71 -5.63 -4.18
N SER A 132 13.92 -4.31 -4.33
CA SER A 132 14.66 -3.49 -3.37
C SER A 132 13.85 -3.09 -2.13
N MET A 133 12.53 -3.04 -2.23
CA MET A 133 11.64 -2.69 -1.12
C MET A 133 10.90 -3.95 -0.67
N ASN A 134 11.18 -4.42 0.56
CA ASN A 134 10.62 -5.64 1.12
C ASN A 134 9.95 -5.36 2.46
N TYR A 135 8.78 -5.93 2.65
CA TYR A 135 7.98 -5.85 3.86
C TYR A 135 7.74 -7.27 4.43
N PRO A 136 7.15 -7.42 5.63
CA PRO A 136 6.79 -8.74 6.15
C PRO A 136 5.98 -9.51 5.11
N ASN A 137 6.42 -10.70 4.75
CA ASN A 137 5.76 -11.50 3.72
C ASN A 137 4.31 -11.82 4.10
N CYS A 138 4.04 -12.02 5.39
CA CYS A 138 2.70 -12.20 5.95
C CYS A 138 2.59 -11.29 7.19
N PRO A 139 1.74 -10.25 7.19
CA PRO A 139 1.64 -9.25 8.25
C PRO A 139 0.65 -9.63 9.37
#